data_AF-A0A9X1MMA6-F1
#
_entry.id   AF-A0A9X1MMA6-F1
#
_cell.length_a   1.000
_cell.length_b   1.000
_cell.length_c   1.000
_cell.angle_alpha   90.00
_cell.angle_beta   90.00
_cell.angle_gamma   90.00
#
_symmetry.space_group_name_H-M   'P 1'
#
loop_
_entity.id
_entity.type
_entity.pdbx_description
1 polymer ?
#
loop_
_entity_poly.entity_id
_entity_poly.type
_entity_poly.pdbx_seq_one_letter_code
_entity_poly.pdbx_strand_id
1 'polypeptide(L)'
;MRLDCRLLLCFCVLVSAGCVPPQRASSPAASAVAMINETAVLTESGAAWGRVMGPWFQGEAVDLDAADQAQANLDTTLSGVRAKIEAMPASNDAGVAKFRRDMLEYLEFQAKVNREVGSYVAIAHEENPASQATREQVSISFRAINDEEIAWKSRLHDAARNLGVTIME
;
A
#
# COMPACT_ATOMS: atom_id res chain seq x y z
N MET A 1 -10.53 -24.32 -2.76
CA MET A 1 -9.30 -23.61 -2.38
C MET A 1 -9.74 -22.37 -1.60
N ARG A 2 -9.54 -22.31 -0.28
CA ARG A 2 -9.83 -21.08 0.47
C ARG A 2 -8.71 -20.11 0.12
N LEU A 3 -8.97 -19.12 -0.72
CA LEU A 3 -8.12 -17.93 -0.75
C LEU A 3 -8.22 -17.35 0.66
N ASP A 4 -7.17 -17.51 1.45
CA ASP A 4 -7.07 -16.82 2.72
C ASP A 4 -7.18 -15.34 2.41
N CYS A 5 -8.36 -14.76 2.67
CA CYS A 5 -8.67 -13.34 2.50
C CYS A 5 -7.75 -12.44 3.36
N ARG A 6 -6.84 -13.03 4.14
CA ARG A 6 -5.71 -12.41 4.83
C ARG A 6 -4.56 -12.00 3.91
N LEU A 7 -4.47 -12.55 2.68
CA LEU A 7 -3.51 -12.12 1.66
C LEU A 7 -3.91 -10.80 0.98
N LEU A 8 -5.18 -10.42 1.07
CA LEU A 8 -5.67 -9.12 0.62
C LEU A 8 -5.48 -8.12 1.75
N LEU A 9 -4.43 -7.31 1.65
CA LEU A 9 -4.36 -5.99 2.30
C LEU A 9 -4.19 -5.98 3.83
N CYS A 10 -3.39 -6.89 4.39
CA CYS A 10 -2.77 -6.65 5.69
C CYS A 10 -1.59 -5.70 5.55
N PHE A 11 -1.89 -4.42 5.37
CA PHE A 11 -0.96 -3.32 5.56
C PHE A 11 -0.90 -3.03 7.07
N CYS A 12 -0.58 -4.03 7.88
CA CYS A 12 -0.45 -3.88 9.34
C CYS A 12 0.86 -3.17 9.70
N VAL A 13 1.02 -1.92 9.26
CA VAL A 13 2.06 -1.05 9.83
C VAL A 13 1.46 -0.47 11.11
N LEU A 14 1.47 -1.25 12.18
CA LEU A 14 1.15 -0.75 13.52
C LEU A 14 2.29 0.18 13.96
N VAL A 15 2.14 1.45 13.61
CA VAL A 15 3.03 2.54 14.03
C VAL A 15 2.80 2.81 15.52
N SER A 16 3.63 2.24 16.38
CA SER A 16 4.01 2.91 17.62
C SER A 16 5.46 3.36 17.48
N ALA A 17 5.65 4.54 16.88
CA ALA A 17 6.89 5.27 17.01
C ALA A 17 7.09 5.57 18.50
N GLY A 18 8.09 4.93 19.13
CA GLY A 18 8.51 5.29 20.48
C GLY A 18 8.73 6.79 20.57
N CYS A 19 8.19 7.42 21.63
CA CYS A 19 8.24 8.86 21.84
C CYS A 19 9.65 9.42 21.67
N VAL A 20 9.93 10.12 20.56
CA VAL A 20 11.17 10.88 20.40
C VAL A 20 10.89 12.33 20.81
N PRO A 21 11.62 12.90 21.79
CA PRO A 21 11.39 14.25 22.27
C PRO A 21 11.67 15.29 21.16
N PRO A 22 10.97 16.44 21.19
CA PRO A 22 11.07 17.43 20.13
C PRO A 22 12.36 18.23 20.30
N GLN A 23 13.39 17.95 19.49
CA GLN A 23 14.55 18.83 19.36
C GLN A 23 14.89 19.13 17.90
N ARG A 24 15.35 20.38 17.74
CA ARG A 24 15.60 21.15 16.51
C ARG A 24 16.57 20.46 15.54
N ALA A 25 16.39 20.79 14.26
CA ALA A 25 16.89 20.10 13.06
C ALA A 25 16.26 18.70 12.93
N SER A 26 15.37 18.53 11.95
CA SER A 26 14.73 17.25 11.65
C SER A 26 15.81 16.19 11.47
N SER A 27 16.04 15.37 12.49
CA SER A 27 17.02 14.29 12.44
C SER A 27 16.69 13.37 11.25
N PRO A 28 17.67 12.64 10.71
CA PRO A 28 17.39 11.65 9.67
C PRO A 28 16.24 10.69 10.04
N ALA A 29 16.19 10.28 11.30
CA ALA A 29 15.10 9.48 11.86
C ALA A 29 13.75 10.20 11.82
N ALA A 30 13.67 11.48 12.23
CA ALA A 30 12.41 12.24 12.20
C ALA A 30 11.87 12.42 10.77
N SER A 31 12.75 12.65 9.80
CA SER A 31 12.36 12.74 8.38
C SER A 31 11.85 11.39 7.84
N ALA A 32 12.49 10.28 8.22
CA ALA A 32 12.02 8.95 7.87
C ALA A 32 10.64 8.63 8.48
N VAL A 33 10.46 8.92 9.77
CA VAL A 33 9.16 8.75 10.45
C VAL A 33 8.07 9.60 9.80
N ALA A 34 8.36 10.84 9.41
CA ALA A 34 7.38 11.68 8.71
C ALA A 34 6.92 11.04 7.39
N MET A 35 7.84 10.51 6.57
CA MET A 35 7.49 9.80 5.34
C MET A 35 6.66 8.54 5.60
N ILE A 36 7.02 7.74 6.61
CA ILE A 36 6.27 6.54 7.01
C ILE A 36 4.86 6.89 7.49
N ASN A 37 4.72 7.97 8.27
CA ASN A 37 3.41 8.40 8.75
C ASN A 37 2.47 8.82 7.61
N GLU A 38 3.01 9.43 6.56
CA GLU A 38 2.19 9.74 5.37
C GLU A 38 1.73 8.49 4.63
N THR A 39 2.47 7.38 4.66
CA THR A 39 2.04 6.14 3.99
C THR A 39 1.05 5.32 4.78
N ALA A 40 0.90 5.56 6.09
CA ALA A 40 -0.02 4.80 6.95
C ALA A 40 -1.48 4.87 6.50
N VAL A 41 -1.92 5.95 5.86
CA VAL A 41 -3.30 6.07 5.35
C VAL A 41 -3.59 5.13 4.17
N LEU A 42 -2.55 4.67 3.47
CA LEU A 42 -2.71 3.68 2.39
C LEU A 42 -3.16 2.32 2.93
N THR A 43 -2.78 1.99 4.18
CA THR A 43 -3.29 0.80 4.87
C THR A 43 -4.80 0.77 4.88
N GLU A 44 -5.38 1.84 5.39
CA GLU A 44 -6.80 1.89 5.69
C GLU A 44 -7.60 1.90 4.39
N SER A 45 -7.16 2.70 3.42
CA SER A 45 -7.79 2.76 2.10
C SER A 45 -7.71 1.43 1.37
N GLY A 46 -6.57 0.75 1.42
CA GLY A 46 -6.41 -0.57 0.83
C GLY A 46 -7.29 -1.61 1.53
N ALA A 47 -7.30 -1.65 2.87
CA ALA A 47 -8.16 -2.55 3.63
C ALA A 47 -9.66 -2.32 3.36
N ALA A 48 -10.08 -1.06 3.16
CA ALA A 48 -11.45 -0.73 2.76
C ALA A 48 -11.80 -1.33 1.39
N TRP A 49 -10.93 -1.20 0.40
CA TRP A 49 -11.09 -1.84 -0.91
C TRP A 49 -11.19 -3.37 -0.78
N GLY A 50 -10.28 -3.98 0.00
CA GLY A 50 -10.26 -5.42 0.23
C GLY A 50 -11.53 -5.96 0.89
N ARG A 51 -12.15 -5.20 1.80
CA ARG A 51 -13.44 -5.56 2.41
C ARG A 51 -14.58 -5.58 1.39
N VAL A 52 -14.60 -4.62 0.45
CA VAL A 52 -15.65 -4.53 -0.57
C VAL A 52 -15.49 -5.63 -1.63
N MET A 53 -14.27 -5.86 -2.11
CA MET A 53 -14.00 -6.85 -3.15
C MET A 53 -13.83 -8.28 -2.62
N GLY A 54 -13.67 -8.45 -1.31
CA GLY A 54 -13.50 -9.75 -0.64
C GLY A 54 -14.54 -10.82 -1.03
N PRO A 55 -15.85 -10.51 -1.04
CA PRO A 55 -16.89 -11.46 -1.47
C PRO A 55 -16.73 -11.88 -2.94
N TRP A 56 -16.34 -10.98 -3.84
CA TRP A 56 -16.13 -11.29 -5.26
C TRP A 56 -15.04 -12.35 -5.44
N PHE A 57 -13.94 -12.22 -4.69
CA PHE A 57 -12.86 -13.24 -4.63
C PHE A 57 -13.29 -14.57 -4.00
N GLN A 58 -14.44 -14.62 -3.34
CA GLN A 58 -15.02 -15.84 -2.78
C GLN A 58 -16.11 -16.44 -3.69
N GLY A 59 -16.44 -15.77 -4.80
CA GLY A 59 -17.49 -16.17 -5.72
C GLY A 59 -18.88 -15.73 -5.31
N GLU A 60 -18.95 -14.72 -4.46
CA GLU A 60 -20.18 -14.05 -4.06
C GLU A 60 -20.34 -12.74 -4.82
N ALA A 61 -21.57 -12.24 -4.88
CA ALA A 61 -21.82 -10.95 -5.51
C ALA A 61 -21.31 -9.81 -4.61
N VAL A 62 -20.80 -8.74 -5.22
CA VAL A 62 -20.41 -7.50 -4.52
C VAL A 62 -21.28 -6.33 -4.93
N ASP A 63 -21.31 -5.32 -4.07
CA ASP A 63 -21.84 -3.99 -4.38
C ASP A 63 -20.84 -3.27 -5.30
N LEU A 64 -21.20 -3.14 -6.59
CA LEU A 64 -20.33 -2.56 -7.62
C LEU A 64 -20.15 -1.05 -7.43
N ASP A 65 -21.16 -0.33 -6.94
CA ASP A 65 -21.04 1.10 -6.65
C ASP A 65 -20.07 1.33 -5.47
N ALA A 66 -20.16 0.48 -4.45
CA ALA A 66 -19.20 0.50 -3.34
C ALA A 66 -17.78 0.14 -3.81
N ALA A 67 -17.64 -0.79 -4.76
CA ALA A 67 -16.35 -1.20 -5.31
C ALA A 67 -15.70 -0.06 -6.10
N ASP A 68 -16.45 0.62 -6.97
CA ASP A 68 -16.00 1.79 -7.72
C ASP A 68 -15.59 2.93 -6.78
N GLN A 69 -16.40 3.20 -5.76
CA GLN A 69 -16.08 4.24 -4.77
C GLN A 69 -14.81 3.90 -3.96
N ALA A 70 -14.65 2.63 -3.55
CA ALA A 70 -13.45 2.19 -2.84
C ALA A 70 -12.19 2.29 -3.72
N GLN A 71 -12.31 1.95 -5.01
CA GLN A 71 -11.22 2.08 -5.98
C GLN A 71 -10.83 3.55 -6.21
N ALA A 72 -11.81 4.44 -6.38
CA ALA A 72 -11.58 5.88 -6.53
C ALA A 72 -10.91 6.49 -5.28
N ASN A 73 -11.34 6.06 -4.09
CA ASN A 73 -10.74 6.50 -2.82
C ASN A 73 -9.28 6.03 -2.69
N LEU A 74 -8.98 4.79 -3.10
CA LEU A 74 -7.61 4.27 -3.09
C LEU A 74 -6.70 5.03 -4.05
N ASP A 75 -7.17 5.32 -5.26
CA ASP A 75 -6.43 6.11 -6.24
C ASP A 75 -6.14 7.54 -5.76
N THR A 76 -7.15 8.19 -5.18
CA THR A 76 -7.04 9.53 -4.59
C THR A 76 -6.05 9.53 -3.42
N THR A 77 -6.16 8.55 -2.52
CA THR A 77 -5.27 8.43 -1.35
C THR A 77 -3.83 8.22 -1.78
N LEU A 78 -3.60 7.32 -2.73
CA LEU A 78 -2.26 7.04 -3.25
C LEU A 78 -1.61 8.27 -3.89
N SER A 79 -2.35 8.97 -4.75
CA SER A 79 -1.89 10.21 -5.37
C SER A 79 -1.60 11.29 -4.32
N GLY A 80 -2.45 11.42 -3.30
CA GLY A 80 -2.28 12.36 -2.20
C GLY A 80 -1.02 12.07 -1.37
N VAL A 81 -0.77 10.82 -0.99
CA VAL A 81 0.42 10.42 -0.23
C VAL A 81 1.70 10.70 -1.03
N ARG A 82 1.72 10.33 -2.31
CA ARG A 82 2.86 10.64 -3.20
C ARG A 82 3.15 12.13 -3.22
N ALA A 83 2.14 12.96 -3.49
CA ALA A 83 2.30 14.40 -3.56
C ALA A 83 2.84 14.99 -2.25
N LYS A 84 2.41 14.48 -1.09
CA LYS A 84 2.94 14.91 0.21
C LYS A 84 4.42 14.58 0.38
N ILE A 85 4.87 13.37 0.01
CA ILE A 85 6.29 12.97 0.08
C ILE A 85 7.14 13.75 -0.94
N GLU A 86 6.59 14.06 -2.12
CA GLU A 86 7.22 14.93 -3.12
C GLU A 86 7.33 16.40 -2.65
N ALA A 87 6.37 16.87 -1.84
CA ALA A 87 6.40 18.20 -1.26
C ALA A 87 7.34 18.31 -0.04
N MET A 88 7.78 17.20 0.55
CA MET A 88 8.71 17.25 1.68
C MET A 88 10.05 17.91 1.30
N PRO A 89 10.64 18.74 2.18
CA PRO A 89 11.93 19.38 1.92
C PRO A 89 13.01 18.37 1.55
N ALA A 90 13.84 18.72 0.56
CA ALA A 90 15.02 17.93 0.25
C ALA A 90 15.98 17.91 1.45
N SER A 91 16.50 16.73 1.78
CA SER A 91 17.50 16.56 2.82
C SER A 91 18.90 16.54 2.22
N ASN A 92 19.85 17.18 2.89
CA ASN A 92 21.28 17.07 2.57
C ASN A 92 21.89 15.76 3.09
N ASP A 93 21.17 15.02 3.95
CA ASP A 93 21.56 13.69 4.38
C ASP A 93 21.31 12.68 3.24
N ALA A 94 22.37 12.02 2.79
CA ALA A 94 22.31 11.08 1.67
C ALA A 94 21.42 9.86 1.96
N GLY A 95 21.34 9.42 3.22
CA GLY A 95 20.49 8.32 3.64
C GLY A 95 19.01 8.70 3.57
N VAL A 96 18.64 9.89 4.06
CA VAL A 96 17.27 10.42 3.95
C VAL A 96 16.89 10.62 2.48
N ALA A 97 17.79 11.17 1.67
CA ALA A 97 17.54 11.36 0.23
C ALA A 97 17.34 10.01 -0.49
N LYS A 98 18.11 8.97 -0.12
CA LYS A 98 17.91 7.62 -0.66
C LYS A 98 16.57 7.04 -0.20
N PHE A 99 16.26 7.09 1.09
CA PHE A 99 15.02 6.55 1.63
C PHE A 99 13.79 7.21 1.00
N ARG A 100 13.83 8.53 0.78
CA ARG A 100 12.79 9.25 0.05
C ARG A 100 12.60 8.75 -1.38
N ARG A 101 13.70 8.50 -2.13
CA ARG A 101 13.62 7.91 -3.47
C ARG A 101 13.02 6.52 -3.43
N ASP A 102 13.53 5.65 -2.56
CA ASP A 102 13.02 4.27 -2.41
C ASP A 102 11.52 4.28 -2.10
N MET A 103 11.05 5.22 -1.26
CA MET A 103 9.62 5.39 -0.94
C MET A 103 8.80 5.84 -2.15
N LEU A 104 9.30 6.80 -2.94
CA LEU A 104 8.62 7.25 -4.15
C LEU A 104 8.54 6.16 -5.22
N GLU A 105 9.62 5.38 -5.40
CA GLU A 105 9.62 4.20 -6.28
C GLU A 105 8.63 3.13 -5.79
N TYR A 106 8.53 2.90 -4.47
CA TYR A 106 7.51 2.01 -3.93
C TYR A 106 6.09 2.53 -4.19
N LEU A 107 5.85 3.84 -4.08
CA LEU A 107 4.55 4.43 -4.43
C LEU A 107 4.25 4.33 -5.94
N GLU A 108 5.25 4.31 -6.80
CA GLU A 108 5.09 4.00 -8.23
C GLU A 108 4.68 2.55 -8.47
N PHE A 109 5.31 1.62 -7.75
CA PHE A 109 4.89 0.23 -7.74
C PHE A 109 3.44 0.09 -7.23
N GLN A 110 3.08 0.74 -6.12
CA GLN A 110 1.70 0.75 -5.61
C GLN A 110 0.71 1.36 -6.62
N ALA A 111 1.11 2.35 -7.41
CA ALA A 111 0.26 2.91 -8.46
C ALA A 111 0.04 1.93 -9.62
N LYS A 112 1.05 1.13 -9.95
CA LYS A 112 0.90 0.03 -10.91
C LYS A 112 -0.04 -1.04 -10.37
N VAL A 113 0.13 -1.44 -9.11
CA VAL A 113 -0.76 -2.38 -8.43
C VAL A 113 -2.19 -1.84 -8.40
N ASN A 114 -2.37 -0.55 -8.07
CA ASN A 114 -3.70 0.09 -8.03
C ASN A 114 -4.44 0.02 -9.38
N ARG A 115 -3.71 0.22 -10.49
CA ARG A 115 -4.28 0.06 -11.83
C ARG A 115 -4.67 -1.39 -12.13
N GLU A 116 -3.87 -2.35 -11.70
CA GLU A 116 -4.16 -3.77 -11.88
C GLU A 116 -5.37 -4.20 -11.05
N VAL A 117 -5.45 -3.82 -9.77
CA VAL A 117 -6.64 -4.13 -8.95
C VAL A 117 -7.90 -3.39 -9.42
N GLY A 118 -7.75 -2.18 -9.97
CA GLY A 118 -8.83 -1.46 -10.65
C GLY A 118 -9.38 -2.22 -11.86
N SER A 119 -8.53 -2.97 -12.58
CA SER A 119 -9.02 -3.85 -13.66
C SER A 119 -9.92 -4.98 -13.14
N TYR A 120 -9.74 -5.43 -11.89
CA TYR A 120 -10.60 -6.46 -11.30
C TYR A 120 -11.98 -5.92 -10.96
N VAL A 121 -12.09 -4.64 -10.62
CA VAL A 121 -13.39 -3.97 -10.48
C VAL A 121 -14.10 -3.93 -11.84
N ALA A 122 -13.39 -3.60 -12.93
CA ALA A 122 -13.95 -3.67 -14.27
C ALA A 122 -14.41 -5.10 -14.66
N ILE A 123 -13.62 -6.12 -14.33
CA ILE A 123 -14.03 -7.52 -14.53
C ILE A 123 -15.26 -7.86 -13.67
N ALA A 124 -15.35 -7.33 -12.44
CA ALA A 124 -16.53 -7.54 -11.60
C ALA A 124 -17.79 -6.93 -12.23
N HIS A 125 -17.70 -5.79 -12.93
CA HIS A 125 -18.85 -5.27 -13.70
C HIS A 125 -19.30 -6.19 -14.83
N GLU A 126 -18.38 -6.96 -15.41
CA GLU A 126 -18.69 -7.94 -16.46
C GLU A 126 -19.20 -9.28 -15.86
N GLU A 127 -18.70 -9.66 -14.69
CA GLU A 127 -18.92 -10.98 -14.08
C GLU A 127 -19.10 -10.88 -12.55
N ASN A 128 -20.34 -10.66 -12.11
CA ASN A 128 -20.73 -10.57 -10.69
C ASN A 128 -21.88 -11.54 -10.36
N PRO A 129 -21.63 -12.66 -9.66
CA PRO A 129 -20.36 -13.10 -9.08
C PRO A 129 -19.37 -13.64 -10.11
N ALA A 130 -18.07 -13.59 -9.80
CA ALA A 130 -17.04 -14.21 -10.61
C ALA A 130 -17.25 -15.72 -10.77
N SER A 131 -16.86 -16.31 -11.90
CA SER A 131 -16.65 -17.75 -12.03
C SER A 131 -15.39 -18.20 -11.32
N GLN A 132 -15.25 -19.51 -11.12
CA GLN A 132 -14.02 -20.09 -10.59
C GLN A 132 -12.81 -19.81 -11.49
N ALA A 133 -12.98 -19.88 -12.81
CA ALA A 133 -11.90 -19.65 -13.77
C ALA A 133 -11.35 -18.23 -13.66
N THR A 134 -12.24 -17.23 -13.59
CA THR A 134 -11.86 -15.82 -13.40
C THR A 134 -11.13 -15.60 -12.08
N ARG A 135 -11.62 -16.19 -10.98
CA ARG A 135 -10.95 -16.10 -9.67
C ARG A 135 -9.56 -16.73 -9.67
N GLU A 136 -9.39 -17.88 -10.34
CA GLU A 136 -8.09 -18.54 -10.47
C GLU A 136 -7.09 -17.68 -11.26
N GLN A 137 -7.55 -17.07 -12.36
CA GLN A 137 -6.73 -16.16 -13.15
C GLN A 137 -6.26 -14.95 -12.32
N VAL A 138 -7.18 -14.28 -11.62
CA VAL A 138 -6.83 -13.12 -10.79
C VAL A 138 -5.95 -13.50 -9.60
N SER A 139 -6.16 -14.68 -9.00
CA SER A 139 -5.31 -15.16 -7.92
C SER A 139 -3.84 -15.35 -8.33
N ILE A 140 -3.57 -15.67 -9.59
CA ILE A 140 -2.19 -15.82 -10.09
C ILE A 140 -1.48 -14.46 -10.10
N SER A 141 -2.15 -13.41 -10.59
CA SER A 141 -1.63 -12.04 -10.56
C SER A 141 -1.31 -11.56 -9.13
N PHE A 142 -2.21 -11.80 -8.17
CA PHE A 142 -1.99 -11.40 -6.77
C PHE A 142 -0.75 -12.03 -6.14
N ARG A 143 -0.40 -13.27 -6.50
CA ARG A 143 0.81 -13.92 -5.97
C ARG A 143 2.07 -13.20 -6.42
N ALA A 144 2.15 -12.86 -7.71
CA ALA A 144 3.30 -12.14 -8.25
C ALA A 144 3.43 -10.74 -7.62
N ILE A 145 2.31 -10.03 -7.46
CA ILE A 145 2.26 -8.73 -6.77
C ILE A 145 2.76 -8.86 -5.32
N ASN A 146 2.30 -9.88 -4.60
CA ASN A 146 2.67 -10.10 -3.20
C ASN A 146 4.18 -10.37 -3.04
N ASP A 147 4.77 -11.19 -3.92
CA ASP A 147 6.21 -11.48 -3.87
C ASP A 147 7.05 -10.21 -4.13
N GLU A 148 6.64 -9.40 -5.11
CA GLU A 148 7.29 -8.11 -5.39
C GLU A 148 7.11 -7.11 -4.23
N GLU A 149 5.92 -7.09 -3.62
CA GLU A 149 5.65 -6.22 -2.47
C GLU A 149 6.49 -6.58 -1.25
N ILE A 150 6.67 -7.88 -0.95
CA ILE A 150 7.55 -8.34 0.15
C ILE A 150 8.98 -7.84 -0.07
N ALA A 151 9.48 -7.91 -1.31
CA ALA A 151 10.82 -7.41 -1.63
C ALA A 151 10.94 -5.88 -1.44
N TRP A 152 9.91 -5.12 -1.79
CA TRP A 152 9.85 -3.68 -1.53
C TRP A 152 9.82 -3.34 -0.04
N LYS A 153 8.97 -4.02 0.74
CA LYS A 153 8.86 -3.82 2.19
C LYS A 153 10.19 -4.09 2.89
N SER A 154 10.85 -5.19 2.55
CA SER A 154 12.19 -5.51 3.07
C SER A 154 13.21 -4.41 2.78
N ARG A 155 13.26 -3.91 1.54
CA ARG A 155 14.15 -2.80 1.15
C ARG A 155 13.88 -1.52 1.94
N LEU A 156 12.61 -1.16 2.14
CA LEU A 156 12.22 0.02 2.91
C LEU A 156 12.51 -0.14 4.40
N HIS A 157 12.30 -1.33 4.97
CA HIS A 157 12.63 -1.65 6.36
C HIS A 157 14.13 -1.50 6.61
N ASP A 158 14.97 -2.03 5.72
CA ASP A 158 16.43 -1.91 5.84
C ASP A 158 16.88 -0.45 5.70
N ALA A 159 16.31 0.30 4.75
CA ALA A 159 16.62 1.72 4.56
C ALA A 159 16.19 2.56 5.79
N ALA A 160 15.02 2.30 6.37
CA ALA A 160 14.56 2.96 7.59
C ALA A 160 15.43 2.61 8.80
N ARG A 161 15.84 1.34 8.95
CA ARG A 161 16.73 0.89 10.03
C ARG A 161 18.08 1.61 9.99
N ASN A 162 18.63 1.82 8.80
CA ASN A 162 19.87 2.58 8.61
C ASN A 162 19.75 4.06 9.02
N LEU A 163 18.51 4.59 9.11
CA LEU A 163 18.21 5.92 9.61
C LEU A 163 17.85 5.94 11.10
N GLY A 164 17.96 4.80 11.79
CA GLY A 164 17.60 4.66 13.20
C GLY A 164 16.11 4.52 13.46
N VAL A 165 15.32 4.14 12.44
CA VAL A 165 13.87 3.93 12.55
C VAL A 165 13.53 2.46 12.40
N THR A 166 12.69 1.94 13.29
CA THR A 166 12.12 0.59 13.17
C THR A 166 10.69 0.70 12.66
N ILE A 167 10.41 0.04 11.55
CA ILE A 167 9.04 -0.18 11.05
C ILE A 167 8.61 -1.55 11.61
N MET A 168 7.49 -1.59 12.33
CA MET A 168 6.95 -2.85 12.87
C MET A 168 6.00 -3.49 11.86
N GLU A 169 6.08 -4.81 11.75
CA GLU A 169 5.23 -5.68 10.91
C GLU A 169 3.95 -6.13 11.62
#